data_AF-A0A8D0D688-F1
#
_entry.id   AF-A0A8D0D688-F1
#
_cell.length_a   1.000
_cell.length_b   1.000
_cell.length_c   1.000
_cell.angle_alpha   90.00
_cell.angle_beta   90.00
_cell.angle_gamma   90.00
#
_symmetry.space_group_name_H-M   'P 1'
#
loop_
_entity.id
_entity.type
_entity.pdbx_description
1 polymer ?
#
loop_
_entity_poly.entity_id
_entity_poly.type
_entity_poly.pdbx_seq_one_letter_code
_entity_poly.pdbx_strand_id
1 'polypeptide(L)'
;MDSAPVEIDGSVMEGGGQILRVSAALSCITGTSVKISKIRAGRSSPGLRPQHLSGLQLVSDLCSGSLQGASIGSTDISLTPGKIQAGNHTADPQTAGSVCLLLQVALPCALYADGPSQLCLKGGTNAEMAPQIDYTIKVFKPIVERLESILIVTSK
;
A
#
# COMPACT_ATOMS: atom_id res chain seq x y z
N MET A 1 -8.90 -23.51 -3.38
CA MET A 1 -10.33 -23.22 -3.62
C MET A 1 -10.41 -21.72 -3.79
N ASP A 2 -10.67 -21.25 -5.02
CA ASP A 2 -10.81 -19.82 -5.29
C ASP A 2 -12.11 -19.33 -4.67
N SER A 3 -12.03 -18.78 -3.45
CA SER A 3 -13.16 -18.09 -2.83
C SER A 3 -13.50 -16.85 -3.65
N ALA A 4 -14.79 -16.54 -3.76
CA ALA A 4 -15.23 -15.29 -4.37
C ALA A 4 -14.48 -14.09 -3.74
N PRO A 5 -14.11 -13.06 -4.55
CA PRO A 5 -13.38 -11.91 -4.04
C PRO A 5 -14.21 -11.15 -3.01
N VAL A 6 -13.55 -10.64 -1.97
CA VAL A 6 -14.18 -9.71 -1.03
C VAL A 6 -14.45 -8.40 -1.74
N GLU A 7 -15.70 -7.94 -1.72
CA GLU A 7 -16.09 -6.66 -2.32
C GLU A 7 -16.02 -5.55 -1.29
N ILE A 8 -15.33 -4.46 -1.64
CA ILE A 8 -15.17 -3.28 -0.79
C ILE A 8 -15.68 -2.04 -1.53
N ASP A 9 -16.55 -1.28 -0.87
CA ASP A 9 -16.96 0.05 -1.33
C ASP A 9 -15.98 1.12 -0.79
N GLY A 10 -15.19 1.69 -1.70
CA GLY A 10 -14.17 2.71 -1.41
C GLY A 10 -14.73 4.12 -1.16
N SER A 11 -16.05 4.31 -1.22
CA SER A 11 -16.70 5.58 -0.88
C SER A 11 -17.04 5.71 0.61
N VAL A 12 -16.96 4.61 1.36
CA VAL A 12 -17.32 4.54 2.77
C VAL A 12 -16.45 5.46 3.64
N MET A 13 -17.05 6.06 4.68
CA MET A 13 -16.41 6.98 5.63
C MET A 13 -15.72 8.16 4.94
N GLU A 14 -14.42 8.36 5.13
CA GLU A 14 -13.70 9.50 4.55
C GLU A 14 -13.60 9.44 3.01
N GLY A 15 -13.92 8.30 2.39
CA GLY A 15 -13.79 8.10 0.94
C GLY A 15 -12.38 8.46 0.45
N GLY A 16 -11.37 8.16 1.27
CA GLY A 16 -9.96 8.52 1.02
C GLY A 16 -9.15 7.36 0.43
N GLY A 17 -7.83 7.50 0.47
CA GLY A 17 -6.92 6.41 0.06
C GLY A 17 -6.71 5.33 1.13
N GLN A 18 -7.20 5.52 2.35
CA GLN A 18 -6.92 4.62 3.47
C GLN A 18 -7.56 3.25 3.30
N ILE A 19 -8.84 3.19 2.92
CA ILE A 19 -9.55 1.93 2.64
C ILE A 19 -8.79 1.13 1.58
N LEU A 20 -8.36 1.79 0.51
CA LEU A 20 -7.59 1.15 -0.55
C LEU A 20 -6.29 0.50 -0.02
N ARG A 21 -5.49 1.24 0.75
CA ARG A 21 -4.23 0.75 1.30
C ARG A 21 -4.42 -0.43 2.25
N VAL A 22 -5.37 -0.31 3.18
CA VAL A 22 -5.63 -1.34 4.19
C VAL A 22 -6.20 -2.60 3.54
N SER A 23 -7.20 -2.47 2.66
CA SER A 23 -7.81 -3.61 1.98
C SER A 23 -6.80 -4.36 1.10
N ALA A 24 -5.91 -3.65 0.39
CA ALA A 24 -4.89 -4.30 -0.42
C ALA A 24 -3.85 -5.04 0.44
N ALA A 25 -3.37 -4.43 1.52
CA ALA A 25 -2.42 -5.07 2.43
C ALA A 25 -3.02 -6.31 3.11
N LEU A 26 -4.27 -6.20 3.60
CA LEU A 26 -4.97 -7.33 4.21
C LEU A 26 -5.24 -8.44 3.20
N SER A 27 -5.62 -8.12 1.96
CA SER A 27 -5.76 -9.10 0.88
C SER A 27 -4.49 -9.93 0.72
N CYS A 28 -3.32 -9.29 0.65
CA CYS A 28 -2.04 -9.98 0.55
C CYS A 28 -1.75 -10.86 1.78
N ILE A 29 -2.03 -10.37 2.99
CA ILE A 29 -1.77 -11.12 4.25
C ILE A 29 -2.69 -12.33 4.37
N THR A 30 -3.97 -12.20 4.03
CA THR A 30 -4.96 -13.28 4.16
C THR A 30 -5.02 -14.20 2.95
N GLY A 31 -4.29 -13.88 1.87
CA GLY A 31 -4.37 -14.61 0.61
C GLY A 31 -5.76 -14.56 -0.04
N THR A 32 -6.57 -13.56 0.29
CA THR A 32 -7.96 -13.45 -0.16
C THR A 32 -8.07 -12.38 -1.23
N SER A 33 -8.59 -12.73 -2.42
CA SER A 33 -8.82 -11.75 -3.50
C SER A 33 -9.77 -10.65 -3.06
N VAL A 34 -9.53 -9.42 -3.52
CA VAL A 34 -10.35 -8.25 -3.20
C VAL A 34 -10.70 -7.47 -4.45
N LYS A 35 -11.94 -6.99 -4.52
CA LYS A 35 -12.41 -6.02 -5.52
C LYS A 35 -12.83 -4.75 -4.80
N ILE A 36 -12.23 -3.62 -5.19
CA ILE A 36 -12.49 -2.32 -4.56
C ILE A 36 -13.11 -1.41 -5.61
N SER A 37 -14.32 -0.93 -5.33
CA SER A 37 -15.09 -0.03 -6.21
C SER A 37 -15.20 1.36 -5.62
N LYS A 38 -15.65 2.35 -6.41
CA LYS A 38 -15.88 3.75 -5.97
C LYS A 38 -14.68 4.37 -5.25
N ILE A 39 -13.47 4.03 -5.69
CA ILE A 39 -12.22 4.51 -5.08
C ILE A 39 -12.21 6.04 -5.09
N ARG A 40 -12.12 6.62 -3.89
CA ARG A 40 -12.06 8.08 -3.68
C ARG A 40 -13.26 8.85 -4.23
N ALA A 41 -14.44 8.23 -4.31
CA ALA A 41 -15.64 8.86 -4.87
C ALA A 41 -16.05 10.17 -4.16
N GLY A 42 -15.76 10.31 -2.86
CA GLY A 42 -16.05 11.52 -2.08
C GLY A 42 -15.04 12.66 -2.23
N ARG A 43 -14.04 12.55 -3.11
CA ARG A 43 -12.98 13.57 -3.30
C ARG A 43 -13.24 14.37 -4.58
N SER A 44 -12.76 15.62 -4.60
CA SER A 44 -12.81 16.50 -5.79
C SER A 44 -12.23 15.87 -7.06
N SER A 45 -11.30 14.94 -6.87
CA SER A 45 -10.69 14.14 -7.93
C SER A 45 -10.82 12.65 -7.56
N PRO A 46 -11.83 11.92 -8.04
CA PRO A 46 -11.98 10.50 -7.76
C PRO A 46 -10.86 9.63 -8.34
N GLY A 47 -10.86 8.35 -7.96
CA GLY A 47 -9.99 7.31 -8.51
C GLY A 47 -8.54 7.33 -8.02
N LEU A 48 -7.73 6.44 -8.59
CA LEU A 48 -6.32 6.28 -8.25
C LEU A 48 -5.51 7.54 -8.60
N ARG A 49 -4.59 7.90 -7.71
CA ARG A 49 -3.54 8.89 -7.93
C ARG A 49 -2.22 8.14 -8.14
N PRO A 50 -1.16 8.77 -8.67
CA PRO A 50 0.12 8.09 -8.92
C PRO A 50 0.65 7.30 -7.72
N GLN A 51 0.56 7.87 -6.51
CA GLN A 51 0.90 7.17 -5.26
C GLN A 51 0.04 5.94 -4.98
N HIS A 52 -1.28 6.01 -5.21
CA HIS A 52 -2.17 4.87 -4.99
C HIS A 52 -1.82 3.73 -5.95
N LEU A 53 -1.64 4.06 -7.23
CA LEU A 53 -1.25 3.10 -8.25
C LEU A 53 0.08 2.43 -7.92
N SER A 54 1.11 3.24 -7.61
CA SER A 54 2.44 2.73 -7.27
C SER A 54 2.42 1.87 -5.99
N GLY A 55 1.62 2.25 -4.99
CA GLY A 55 1.44 1.45 -3.78
C GLY A 55 0.75 0.11 -4.03
N LEU A 56 -0.28 0.08 -4.89
CA LEU A 56 -0.97 -1.15 -5.29
C LEU A 56 -0.05 -2.08 -6.10
N GLN A 57 0.73 -1.52 -7.03
CA GLN A 57 1.73 -2.26 -7.79
C GLN A 57 2.78 -2.87 -6.85
N LEU A 58 3.29 -2.08 -5.90
CA LEU A 58 4.25 -2.55 -4.90
C LEU A 58 3.74 -3.76 -4.10
N VAL A 59 2.48 -3.74 -3.62
CA VAL A 59 1.95 -4.89 -2.88
C VAL A 59 1.61 -6.08 -3.76
N SER A 60 1.24 -5.85 -5.03
CA SER A 60 1.09 -6.91 -6.03
C SER A 60 2.44 -7.60 -6.29
N ASP A 61 3.52 -6.83 -6.42
CA ASP A 61 4.88 -7.34 -6.63
C ASP A 61 5.36 -8.12 -5.39
N LEU A 62 5.14 -7.56 -4.18
CA LEU A 62 5.47 -8.20 -2.90
C LEU A 62 4.84 -9.58 -2.72
N CYS A 63 3.68 -9.84 -3.33
CA CYS A 63 3.00 -11.14 -3.24
C CYS A 63 2.99 -11.92 -4.55
N SER A 64 3.71 -11.47 -5.59
CA SER A 64 3.59 -12.04 -6.94
C SER A 64 2.12 -12.21 -7.40
N GLY A 65 1.28 -11.25 -7.02
CA GLY A 65 -0.15 -11.24 -7.29
C GLY A 65 -0.49 -10.63 -8.65
N SER A 66 -1.78 -10.71 -9.01
CA SER A 66 -2.35 -10.08 -10.20
C SER A 66 -3.18 -8.87 -9.81
N LEU A 67 -2.89 -7.72 -10.41
CA LEU A 67 -3.61 -6.47 -10.24
C LEU A 67 -4.29 -6.07 -11.56
N GLN A 68 -5.59 -5.87 -11.53
CA GLN A 68 -6.42 -5.54 -12.70
C GLN A 68 -7.16 -4.22 -12.49
N GLY A 69 -7.39 -3.49 -13.58
CA GLY A 69 -8.08 -2.20 -13.55
C GLY A 69 -7.26 -1.06 -12.95
N ALA A 70 -5.98 -1.28 -12.59
CA ALA A 70 -5.15 -0.27 -11.95
C ALA A 70 -4.46 0.64 -12.97
N SER A 71 -5.07 1.79 -13.24
CA SER A 71 -4.45 2.92 -13.96
C SER A 71 -4.78 4.22 -13.22
N ILE A 72 -4.06 5.30 -13.54
CA ILE A 72 -4.34 6.62 -12.94
C ILE A 72 -5.78 7.02 -13.29
N GLY A 73 -6.56 7.41 -12.28
CA GLY A 73 -7.96 7.76 -12.42
C GLY A 73 -8.94 6.60 -12.26
N SER A 74 -8.48 5.34 -12.22
CA SER A 74 -9.37 4.19 -12.01
C SER A 74 -10.15 4.29 -10.71
N THR A 75 -11.46 4.06 -10.80
CA THR A 75 -12.37 3.99 -9.65
C THR A 75 -12.58 2.58 -9.14
N ASP A 76 -12.10 1.58 -9.88
CA ASP A 76 -12.34 0.17 -9.63
C ASP A 76 -11.05 -0.62 -9.89
N ILE A 77 -10.70 -1.52 -8.98
CA ILE A 77 -9.58 -2.45 -9.12
C ILE A 77 -9.96 -3.83 -8.61
N SER A 78 -9.24 -4.84 -9.10
CA SER A 78 -9.24 -6.19 -8.51
C SER A 78 -7.81 -6.60 -8.22
N LEU A 79 -7.55 -7.10 -7.01
CA LEU A 79 -6.27 -7.67 -6.60
C LEU A 79 -6.50 -9.14 -6.23
N THR A 80 -5.77 -10.02 -6.90
CA THR A 80 -5.67 -11.44 -6.56
C THR A 80 -4.25 -11.67 -6.01
N PRO A 81 -4.08 -11.80 -4.69
CA PRO A 81 -2.77 -11.95 -4.08
C PRO A 81 -2.17 -13.34 -4.33
N GLY A 82 -0.85 -13.42 -4.46
CA GLY A 82 -0.10 -14.67 -4.33
C GLY A 82 0.52 -14.80 -2.94
N LYS A 83 1.59 -15.60 -2.82
CA LYS A 83 2.35 -15.72 -1.57
C LYS A 83 3.26 -14.50 -1.40
N ILE A 84 3.20 -13.85 -0.24
CA ILE A 84 4.15 -12.78 0.13
C ILE A 84 5.59 -13.32 0.09
N GLN A 85 6.49 -12.56 -0.52
CA GLN A 85 7.90 -12.88 -0.69
C GLN A 85 8.77 -11.85 0.03
N ALA A 86 9.85 -12.33 0.65
CA ALA A 86 10.93 -11.49 1.12
C ALA A 86 11.77 -10.94 -0.04
N GLY A 87 12.55 -9.89 0.22
CA GLY A 87 13.53 -9.36 -0.74
C GLY A 87 13.46 -7.85 -0.95
N ASN A 88 13.97 -7.42 -2.10
CA ASN A 88 14.12 -6.00 -2.43
C ASN A 88 12.98 -5.53 -3.33
N HIS A 89 12.24 -4.52 -2.89
CA HIS A 89 11.13 -3.96 -3.66
C HIS A 89 11.29 -2.45 -3.77
N THR A 90 10.92 -1.89 -4.92
CA THR A 90 11.01 -0.46 -5.20
C THR A 90 9.65 0.08 -5.63
N ALA A 91 9.29 1.25 -5.13
CA ALA A 91 8.14 2.00 -5.61
C ALA A 91 8.53 3.44 -5.93
N ASP A 92 8.14 3.88 -7.12
CA ASP A 92 8.37 5.24 -7.62
C ASP A 92 7.09 5.76 -8.27
N PRO A 93 6.31 6.61 -7.59
CA PRO A 93 5.11 7.21 -8.15
C PRO A 93 5.44 8.32 -9.17
N GLN A 94 6.72 8.61 -9.43
CA GLN A 94 7.23 9.65 -10.35
C GLN A 94 6.63 11.03 -10.10
N THR A 95 6.28 11.28 -8.84
CA THR A 95 5.64 12.50 -8.34
C THR A 95 6.06 12.72 -6.88
N ALA A 96 5.67 13.85 -6.29
CA ALA A 96 5.86 14.13 -4.86
C ALA A 96 4.91 13.32 -3.93
N GLY A 97 4.36 12.18 -4.39
CA GLY A 97 3.54 11.31 -3.54
C GLY A 97 4.30 10.88 -2.29
N SER A 98 3.68 10.99 -1.11
CA SER A 98 4.26 10.59 0.18
C SER A 98 4.87 9.18 0.20
N VAL A 99 6.15 9.08 0.53
CA VAL A 99 6.82 7.81 0.81
C VAL A 99 6.22 7.11 2.03
N CYS A 100 5.69 7.86 3.00
CA CYS A 100 5.09 7.28 4.21
C CYS A 100 3.77 6.57 3.91
N LEU A 101 2.98 7.02 2.93
CA LEU A 101 1.77 6.29 2.52
C LEU A 101 2.08 5.07 1.66
N LEU A 102 3.18 5.07 0.90
CA LEU A 102 3.70 3.87 0.25
C LEU A 102 4.17 2.86 1.30
N LEU A 103 4.85 3.33 2.35
CA LEU A 103 5.23 2.49 3.48
C LEU A 103 4.01 1.90 4.19
N GLN A 104 2.94 2.68 4.40
CA GLN A 104 1.73 2.18 5.06
C GLN A 104 1.07 1.01 4.34
N VAL A 105 1.11 0.97 3.01
CA VAL A 105 0.50 -0.14 2.25
C VAL A 105 1.42 -1.35 2.17
N ALA A 106 2.74 -1.14 2.10
CA ALA A 106 3.70 -2.22 1.92
C ALA A 106 4.23 -2.84 3.22
N LEU A 107 4.34 -2.06 4.30
CA LEU A 107 4.92 -2.52 5.56
C LEU A 107 4.19 -3.74 6.14
N PRO A 108 2.84 -3.78 6.20
CA PRO A 108 2.16 -4.97 6.72
C PRO A 108 2.54 -6.23 5.94
N CYS A 109 2.61 -6.16 4.60
CA CYS A 109 3.05 -7.29 3.79
C CYS A 109 4.50 -7.67 4.08
N ALA A 110 5.42 -6.70 4.15
CA ALA A 110 6.82 -6.94 4.43
C ALA A 110 7.06 -7.60 5.81
N LEU A 111 6.23 -7.30 6.81
CA LEU A 111 6.29 -7.93 8.13
C LEU A 111 5.82 -9.39 8.14
N TYR A 112 5.02 -9.81 7.15
CA TYR A 112 4.53 -11.18 6.99
C TYR A 112 5.31 -12.00 5.97
N ALA A 113 6.41 -11.45 5.44
CA ALA A 113 7.31 -12.18 4.54
C ALA A 113 8.08 -13.27 5.29
N ASP A 114 8.50 -14.32 4.59
CA ASP A 114 9.28 -15.44 5.14
C ASP A 114 10.78 -15.13 5.34
N GLY A 115 11.14 -13.85 5.33
CA GLY A 115 12.50 -13.35 5.45
C GLY A 115 12.56 -11.82 5.45
N PRO A 116 13.77 -11.24 5.54
CA PRO A 116 13.94 -9.78 5.58
C PRO A 116 13.58 -9.15 4.24
N SER A 117 12.89 -8.00 4.29
CA SER A 117 12.53 -7.20 3.12
C SER A 117 13.14 -5.80 3.18
N GLN A 118 13.64 -5.33 2.04
CA GLN A 118 14.11 -3.95 1.85
C GLN A 118 13.16 -3.22 0.91
N LEU A 119 12.59 -2.11 1.38
CA LEU A 119 11.70 -1.27 0.59
C LEU A 119 12.41 0.04 0.21
N CYS A 120 12.59 0.26 -1.09
CA CYS A 120 13.10 1.50 -1.65
C CYS A 120 11.93 2.36 -2.15
N LEU A 121 11.50 3.34 -1.36
CA LEU A 121 10.33 4.16 -1.64
C LEU A 121 10.75 5.57 -2.05
N LYS A 122 10.33 6.01 -3.24
CA LYS A 122 10.63 7.33 -3.77
C LYS A 122 9.39 8.22 -3.77
N GLY A 123 9.60 9.53 -3.69
CA GLY A 123 8.54 10.53 -3.67
C GLY A 123 8.77 11.59 -2.59
N GLY A 124 7.69 12.22 -2.12
CA GLY A 124 7.75 13.26 -1.10
C GLY A 124 7.96 12.69 0.31
N THR A 125 8.89 13.27 1.06
CA THR A 125 9.10 12.94 2.49
C THR A 125 8.22 13.77 3.43
N ASN A 126 7.82 14.96 2.97
CA ASN A 126 7.04 15.94 3.72
C ASN A 126 5.82 16.39 2.91
N ALA A 127 4.94 15.44 2.57
CA ALA A 127 3.73 15.72 1.81
C ALA A 127 2.59 16.17 2.73
N GLU A 128 1.70 17.02 2.20
CA GLU A 128 0.45 17.39 2.87
C GLU A 128 -0.47 16.18 3.05
N MET A 129 -1.30 16.20 4.11
CA MET A 129 -2.28 15.15 4.41
C MET A 129 -1.68 13.73 4.51
N ALA A 130 -0.40 13.64 4.86
CA ALA A 130 0.33 12.40 5.07
C ALA A 130 1.25 12.52 6.30
N PRO A 131 1.61 11.38 6.93
CA PRO A 131 2.65 11.40 7.95
C PRO A 131 3.95 11.95 7.38
N GLN A 132 4.60 12.81 8.16
CA GLN A 132 5.93 13.33 7.84
C GLN A 132 6.98 12.25 8.11
N ILE A 133 8.06 12.23 7.34
CA ILE A 133 9.12 11.23 7.50
C ILE A 133 9.71 11.20 8.92
N ASP A 134 9.83 12.37 9.56
CA ASP A 134 10.32 12.50 10.94
C ASP A 134 9.43 11.77 11.94
N TYR A 135 8.11 11.84 11.78
CA TYR A 135 7.18 11.09 12.63
C TYR A 135 7.39 9.59 12.44
N THR A 136 7.53 9.15 11.19
CA THR A 136 7.77 7.73 10.86
C THR A 136 9.04 7.22 11.52
N ILE A 137 10.13 7.97 11.47
CA ILE A 137 11.44 7.56 12.01
C ILE A 137 11.50 7.69 13.54
N LYS A 138 11.00 8.80 14.10
CA LYS A 138 11.21 9.14 15.53
C LYS A 138 10.11 8.61 16.44
N VAL A 139 8.92 8.33 15.92
CA VAL A 139 7.76 7.90 16.72
C VAL A 139 7.30 6.51 16.33
N PHE A 140 7.00 6.29 15.04
CA PHE A 140 6.40 5.04 14.60
C PHE A 140 7.40 3.87 14.58
N LYS A 141 8.59 4.07 14.00
CA LYS A 141 9.64 3.04 13.90
C LYS A 141 10.00 2.42 15.26
N PRO A 142 10.26 3.19 16.34
CA PRO A 142 10.56 2.61 17.65
C PRO A 142 9.44 1.73 18.23
N ILE A 143 8.19 1.93 17.80
CA ILE A 143 7.05 1.08 18.20
C ILE A 143 7.06 -0.22 17.40
N VAL A 144 7.31 -0.14 16.09
CA VAL A 144 7.40 -1.32 15.22
C VAL A 144 8.59 -2.22 15.60
N GLU A 145 9.72 -1.64 15.98
CA GLU A 145 10.91 -2.39 16.41
C GLU A 145 10.67 -3.19 17.70
N ARG A 146 9.68 -2.82 18.52
CA ARG A 146 9.26 -3.61 19.69
C ARG A 146 8.47 -4.86 19.32
N LEU A 147 8.00 -4.97 18.08
CA LEU A 147 7.31 -6.15 17.54
C LEU A 147 8.31 -7.13 16.88
N GLU A 148 9.57 -7.15 17.36
CA GLU A 148 10.67 -7.95 16.83
C GLU A 148 10.93 -7.76 15.33
N SER A 149 10.52 -6.61 14.79
CA SER A 149 10.56 -6.31 13.36
C SER A 149 11.59 -5.22 13.07
N ILE A 150 12.52 -5.46 12.15
CA ILE A 150 13.53 -4.46 11.77
C ILE A 150 12.97 -3.59 10.64
N LEU A 151 12.71 -2.31 10.94
CA LEU A 151 12.30 -1.32 9.95
C LEU A 151 13.45 -0.33 9.67
N ILE A 152 14.10 -0.49 8.52
CA ILE A 152 15.11 0.45 8.04
C ILE A 152 14.46 1.44 7.08
N VAL A 153 14.39 2.70 7.49
CA VAL A 153 13.94 3.80 6.64
C VAL A 153 15.14 4.64 6.25
N THR A 154 15.47 4.67 4.95
CA THR A 154 16.50 5.56 4.39
C THR A 154 15.85 6.55 3.45
N SER A 155 16.05 7.85 3.69
CA SER A 155 15.81 8.89 2.68
C SER A 155 17.13 9.15 1.95
N LYS A 156 17.13 9.10 0.62
CA LYS A 156 18.19 9.72 -0.18
C LYS A 156 17.81 11.17 -0.45
#